data_AF-A0A2V6US21-F1
#
_entry.id   AF-A0A2V6US21-F1
#
_cell.length_a   1.000
_cell.length_b   1.000
_cell.length_c   1.000
_cell.angle_alpha   90.00
_cell.angle_beta   90.00
_cell.angle_gamma   90.00
#
_symmetry.space_group_name_H-M   'P 1'
#
loop_
_entity.id
_entity.type
_entity.pdbx_description
1 polymer ?
#
loop_
_entity_poly.entity_id
_entity_poly.type
_entity_poly.pdbx_seq_one_letter_code
_entity_poly.pdbx_strand_id
1 'polypeptide(L)'
;MPAAQRGRFVVLNFDNADVETVVHAASEILGFNYVLAPDVRGKVTVQTSGRIPQEEVFNLLLAVLEVHGFTAVRSENLYKIVRLPDAATRGVPTIVGTAPDPARAPEEV
;
A
#
# COMPACT_ATOMS: atom_id res chain seq x y z
N MET A 1 -22.14 18.10 -5.15
CA MET A 1 -21.80 17.11 -4.09
C MET A 1 -21.47 15.80 -4.78
N PRO A 2 -20.25 15.25 -4.66
CA PRO A 2 -19.90 14.00 -5.34
C PRO A 2 -20.55 12.80 -4.66
N ALA A 3 -20.92 11.83 -5.49
CA ALA A 3 -21.79 10.72 -5.19
C ALA A 3 -21.22 9.79 -4.11
N ALA A 4 -22.08 9.43 -3.15
CA ALA A 4 -21.93 8.25 -2.33
C ALA A 4 -21.90 7.02 -3.25
N GLN A 5 -20.70 6.61 -3.68
CA GLN A 5 -20.49 5.27 -4.19
C GLN A 5 -20.90 4.33 -3.06
N ARG A 6 -21.78 3.38 -3.38
CA ARG A 6 -22.30 2.37 -2.46
C ARG A 6 -21.12 1.55 -1.93
N GLY A 7 -20.49 2.05 -0.87
CA GLY A 7 -19.21 1.58 -0.39
C GLY A 7 -19.30 0.11 -0.05
N ARG A 8 -18.65 -0.73 -0.86
CA ARG A 8 -18.27 -2.06 -0.39
C ARG A 8 -17.19 -1.82 0.65
N PHE A 9 -17.64 -1.79 1.88
CA PHE A 9 -16.78 -1.74 3.04
C PHE A 9 -16.19 -3.13 3.25
N VAL A 10 -14.87 -3.22 3.25
CA VAL A 10 -14.15 -4.47 3.46
C VAL A 10 -13.39 -4.36 4.77
N VAL A 11 -13.37 -5.47 5.51
CA VAL A 11 -12.52 -5.65 6.69
C VAL A 11 -11.49 -6.68 6.29
N LEU A 12 -10.21 -6.32 6.40
CA LEU A 12 -9.09 -7.18 6.07
C LEU A 12 -8.32 -7.48 7.34
N ASN A 13 -8.26 -8.75 7.71
CA ASN A 13 -7.49 -9.22 8.85
C ASN A 13 -6.60 -10.37 8.40
N PHE A 14 -5.33 -10.05 8.19
CA PHE A 14 -4.29 -10.97 7.79
C PHE A 14 -3.27 -11.04 8.92
N ASP A 15 -3.14 -12.21 9.55
CA ASP A 15 -2.12 -12.46 10.55
C ASP A 15 -1.07 -13.40 9.98
N ASN A 16 0.19 -12.96 9.98
CA ASN A 16 1.32 -13.75 9.49
C ASN A 16 1.08 -14.36 8.09
N ALA A 17 0.37 -13.62 7.24
CA ALA A 17 -0.06 -14.08 5.94
C ALA A 17 1.03 -13.82 4.89
N ASP A 18 1.11 -14.68 3.89
CA ASP A 18 1.99 -14.46 2.76
C ASP A 18 1.58 -13.21 1.99
N VAL A 19 2.57 -12.39 1.63
CA VAL A 19 2.35 -11.20 0.79
C VAL A 19 1.61 -11.53 -0.50
N GLU A 20 1.88 -12.71 -1.09
CA GLU A 20 1.16 -13.21 -2.25
C GLU A 20 -0.34 -13.34 -1.99
N THR A 21 -0.74 -13.91 -0.84
CA THR A 21 -2.13 -14.09 -0.46
C THR A 21 -2.84 -12.75 -0.25
N VAL A 22 -2.20 -11.80 0.43
CA VAL A 22 -2.77 -10.47 0.68
C VAL A 22 -3.01 -9.73 -0.63
N VAL A 23 -2.04 -9.79 -1.53
CA VAL A 23 -2.11 -9.13 -2.83
C VAL A 23 -3.15 -9.78 -3.73
N HIS A 24 -3.23 -11.11 -3.72
CA HIS A 24 -4.23 -11.85 -4.46
C HIS A 24 -5.65 -11.45 -4.00
N ALA A 25 -5.89 -11.45 -2.69
CA ALA A 25 -7.17 -11.02 -2.12
C ALA A 25 -7.50 -9.57 -2.51
N ALA A 26 -6.53 -8.66 -2.42
CA ALA A 26 -6.72 -7.27 -2.84
C ALA A 26 -7.04 -7.16 -4.34
N SER A 27 -6.40 -7.97 -5.19
CA SER A 27 -6.67 -8.00 -6.63
C SER A 27 -8.07 -8.50 -6.97
N GLU A 28 -8.59 -9.47 -6.22
CA GLU A 28 -9.97 -9.95 -6.37
C GLU A 28 -10.98 -8.89 -5.92
N ILE A 29 -10.67 -8.17 -4.85
CA ILE A 29 -11.51 -7.09 -4.34
C ILE A 29 -11.54 -5.91 -5.32
N LEU A 30 -10.37 -5.46 -5.78
CA LEU A 30 -10.20 -4.25 -6.58
C LEU A 30 -10.33 -4.49 -8.10
N GLY A 31 -10.17 -5.73 -8.56
CA GLY A 31 -10.27 -6.11 -9.97
C GLY A 31 -9.10 -5.61 -10.84
N PHE A 32 -7.85 -5.71 -10.37
CA PHE A 32 -6.67 -5.28 -11.12
C PHE A 32 -5.65 -6.40 -11.33
N ASN A 33 -4.83 -6.25 -12.36
CA ASN A 33 -3.74 -7.17 -12.68
C ASN A 33 -2.48 -6.80 -11.88
N TYR A 34 -1.85 -7.80 -11.27
CA TYR A 34 -0.62 -7.62 -10.51
C TYR A 34 0.45 -8.63 -10.90
N VAL A 35 1.71 -8.31 -10.60
CA VAL A 35 2.88 -9.17 -10.78
C VAL A 35 3.74 -9.08 -9.53
N LEU A 36 4.07 -10.22 -8.93
CA LEU A 36 4.99 -10.30 -7.81
C LEU A 36 6.42 -10.51 -8.33
N ALA A 37 7.36 -9.71 -7.86
CA ALA A 37 8.78 -9.99 -8.09
C ALA A 37 9.22 -11.22 -7.25
N PRO A 38 10.17 -12.03 -7.73
CA PRO A 38 10.66 -13.20 -6.98
C PRO A 38 11.28 -12.84 -5.63
N ASP A 39 11.67 -11.58 -5.48
CA ASP A 39 12.27 -10.96 -4.30
C ASP A 39 11.21 -10.62 -3.22
N VAL A 40 9.92 -10.65 -3.57
CA VAL A 40 8.78 -10.39 -2.68
C VAL A 40 8.29 -11.69 -2.08
N ARG A 41 9.07 -12.21 -1.13
CA ARG A 41 8.71 -13.36 -0.31
C ARG A 41 8.83 -12.96 1.14
N GLY A 42 7.76 -13.15 1.88
CA GLY A 42 7.71 -12.73 3.27
C GLY A 42 6.29 -12.76 3.80
N LYS A 43 6.21 -12.69 5.12
CA LYS A 43 4.95 -12.64 5.84
C LYS A 43 4.66 -11.21 6.25
N VAL A 44 3.41 -10.81 6.09
CA VAL A 44 2.90 -9.51 6.48
C VAL A 44 1.72 -9.70 7.42
N THR A 45 1.57 -8.77 8.36
CA THR A 45 0.43 -8.73 9.25
C THR A 45 -0.32 -7.43 8.97
N VAL A 46 -1.58 -7.54 8.56
CA VAL A 46 -2.48 -6.42 8.26
C VAL A 46 -3.70 -6.59 9.15
N GLN A 47 -3.97 -5.64 10.03
CA GLN A 47 -5.20 -5.64 10.82
C GLN A 47 -5.95 -4.33 10.61
N THR A 48 -7.18 -4.42 10.12
CA THR A 48 -8.07 -3.26 10.00
C THR A 48 -9.11 -3.26 11.11
N SER A 49 -9.12 -2.21 11.93
CA SER A 49 -10.10 -2.06 13.02
C SER A 49 -11.48 -1.55 12.54
N GLY A 50 -11.61 -1.15 11.27
CA GLY A 50 -12.79 -0.49 10.73
C GLY A 50 -13.21 -0.96 9.35
N ARG A 51 -14.40 -0.53 8.95
CA ARG A 51 -14.98 -0.71 7.61
C ARG A 51 -14.27 0.21 6.63
N ILE A 52 -13.39 -0.35 5.79
CA ILE A 52 -12.60 0.45 4.84
C ILE A 52 -13.28 0.43 3.48
N PRO A 53 -13.51 1.58 2.83
CA PRO A 53 -14.05 1.60 1.47
C PRO A 53 -13.07 0.91 0.53
N GLN A 54 -13.58 0.15 -0.44
CA GLN A 54 -12.77 -0.53 -1.45
C GLN A 54 -11.68 0.36 -2.07
N GLU A 55 -11.96 1.65 -2.27
CA GLU A 55 -11.02 2.65 -2.82
C GLU A 55 -9.80 2.91 -1.89
N GLU A 56 -9.96 2.77 -0.58
CA GLU A 56 -8.86 2.88 0.40
C GLU A 56 -8.10 1.58 0.64
N VAL A 57 -8.66 0.42 0.27
CA VAL A 57 -8.01 -0.88 0.49
C VAL A 57 -6.63 -0.92 -0.18
N PHE A 58 -6.51 -0.33 -1.38
CA PHE A 58 -5.22 -0.23 -2.08
C PHE A 58 -4.21 0.63 -1.30
N ASN A 59 -4.64 1.75 -0.73
CA ASN A 59 -3.78 2.67 -0.01
C ASN A 59 -3.29 2.06 1.32
N LEU A 60 -4.17 1.36 2.03
CA LEU A 60 -3.79 0.61 3.22
C LEU A 60 -2.81 -0.51 2.89
N LEU A 61 -3.08 -1.28 1.83
CA LEU A 61 -2.17 -2.32 1.38
C LEU A 61 -0.78 -1.73 1.13
N LEU A 62 -0.70 -0.60 0.42
CA LEU A 62 0.56 0.13 0.20
C LEU A 62 1.26 0.49 1.52
N ALA A 63 0.52 1.03 2.48
CA ALA A 63 1.06 1.44 3.78
C ALA A 63 1.62 0.24 4.58
N VAL A 64 0.92 -0.90 4.59
CA VAL A 64 1.43 -2.09 5.29
C VAL A 64 2.64 -2.69 4.57
N LEU A 65 2.60 -2.74 3.24
CA LEU A 65 3.77 -3.15 2.47
C LEU A 65 4.97 -2.26 2.80
N GLU A 66 4.79 -0.95 2.86
CA GLU A 66 5.85 0.02 3.15
C GLU A 66 6.50 -0.21 4.51
N VAL A 67 5.71 -0.50 5.56
CA VAL A 67 6.21 -0.85 6.91
C VAL A 67 7.09 -2.11 6.90
N HIS A 68 6.77 -3.06 6.03
CA HIS A 68 7.52 -4.30 5.86
C HIS A 68 8.64 -4.21 4.81
N GLY A 69 8.87 -3.03 4.20
CA GLY A 69 9.90 -2.83 3.19
C GLY A 69 9.52 -3.36 1.79
N PHE A 70 8.23 -3.46 1.50
CA PHE A 70 7.66 -3.76 0.19
C PHE A 70 6.93 -2.53 -0.37
N THR A 71 6.63 -2.53 -1.66
CA THR A 71 5.79 -1.51 -2.29
C THR A 71 5.19 -2.03 -3.58
N ALA A 72 4.11 -1.40 -4.06
CA ALA A 72 3.54 -1.67 -5.37
C ALA A 72 3.82 -0.51 -6.33
N VAL A 73 4.54 -0.81 -7.41
CA VAL A 73 4.88 0.11 -8.48
C VAL A 73 3.94 -0.10 -9.65
N ARG A 74 3.27 0.96 -10.10
CA ARG A 74 2.45 0.91 -11.31
C ARG A 74 3.35 0.77 -12.55
N SER A 75 3.12 -0.25 -13.36
CA SER A 75 3.83 -0.51 -14.62
C SER A 75 2.82 -0.62 -15.76
N GLU A 76 2.72 0.44 -16.58
CA GLU A 76 1.79 0.58 -17.72
C GLU A 76 0.33 0.20 -17.39
N ASN A 77 -0.02 -1.09 -17.48
CA ASN A 77 -1.36 -1.65 -17.30
C ASN A 77 -1.50 -2.62 -16.11
N LEU A 78 -0.46 -2.77 -15.28
CA LEU A 78 -0.44 -3.71 -14.14
C LEU A 78 0.35 -3.14 -12.97
N TYR A 79 0.15 -3.71 -11.78
CA TYR A 79 0.87 -3.34 -10.57
C TYR A 79 1.96 -4.36 -10.26
N LYS A 80 3.21 -3.91 -10.19
CA LYS A 80 4.35 -4.73 -9.79
C LYS A 80 4.65 -4.55 -8.33
N ILE A 81 4.68 -5.64 -7.58
CA ILE A 81 5.05 -5.60 -6.17
C ILE A 81 6.51 -5.99 -6.04
N VAL A 82 7.27 -5.12 -5.39
CA VAL A 82 8.74 -5.18 -5.25
C VAL A 82 9.16 -4.81 -3.83
N ARG A 83 10.39 -5.14 -3.44
CA ARG A 83 10.98 -4.63 -2.19
C ARG A 83 11.43 -3.17 -2.36
N LEU A 84 11.26 -2.35 -1.31
CA LEU A 84 11.69 -0.94 -1.24
C LEU A 84 13.14 -0.69 -1.71
N PRO A 85 14.15 -1.51 -1.33
CA PRO A 85 15.51 -1.36 -1.85
C PRO A 85 15.62 -1.46 -3.38
N ASP A 86 14.73 -2.22 -4.04
CA ASP A 86 14.69 -2.35 -5.51
C ASP A 86 13.81 -1.26 -6.16
N ALA A 87 12.80 -0.76 -5.42
CA ALA A 87 11.91 0.31 -5.86
C ALA A 87 12.61 1.67 -5.96
N ALA A 88 13.52 1.98 -5.02
CA ALA A 88 14.30 3.21 -5.02
C ALA A 88 15.18 3.35 -6.29
N THR A 89 15.60 2.23 -6.87
CA THR A 89 16.44 2.21 -8.08
C THR A 89 15.64 2.36 -9.37
N ARG A 90 14.31 2.17 -9.34
CA ARG A 90 13.48 2.04 -10.55
C ARG A 90 12.46 3.15 -10.81
N GLY A 91 12.49 4.22 -10.02
CA GLY A 91 11.87 5.50 -10.37
C GLY A 91 10.35 5.51 -10.27
N VAL A 92 9.84 6.00 -9.15
CA VAL A 92 8.53 6.65 -9.10
C VAL A 92 8.55 7.74 -8.02
N PRO A 93 8.09 8.96 -8.31
CA PRO A 93 7.99 10.02 -7.31
C PRO A 93 7.01 9.59 -6.22
N THR A 94 7.52 9.32 -5.03
CA THR A 94 6.68 9.11 -3.86
C THR A 94 6.07 10.46 -3.51
N ILE A 95 4.82 10.69 -3.93
CA ILE A 95 3.95 11.66 -3.26
C ILE A 95 3.60 11.03 -1.90
N VAL A 96 4.54 11.08 -0.96
CA VAL A 96 4.20 11.04 0.46
C VAL A 96 3.76 12.45 0.78
N GLY A 97 2.45 12.69 0.70
CA GLY A 97 1.86 13.89 1.26
C GLY A 97 2.06 13.88 2.77
N THR A 98 3.15 14.45 3.25
CA THR A 98 3.23 15.05 4.57
C THR A 98 4.20 16.21 4.44
N ALA A 99 3.65 17.42 4.44
CA ALA A 99 4.43 18.63 4.57
C ALA A 99 5.37 18.46 5.77
N PRO A 100 6.69 18.67 5.62
CA PRO A 100 7.51 18.96 6.78
C PRO A 100 7.03 20.32 7.30
N ASP A 101 6.36 20.31 8.46
CA ASP A 101 6.13 21.50 9.27
C ASP A 101 7.44 22.32 9.38
N PRO A 102 7.52 23.55 8.83
CA PRO A 102 8.72 24.37 8.92
C PRO A 102 8.89 25.07 10.28
N ALA A 103 8.12 24.70 11.30
CA ALA A 103 7.96 25.50 12.52
C ALA A 103 8.66 24.93 13.76
N ARG A 104 9.74 24.15 13.61
CA ARG A 104 10.69 23.97 14.72
C ARG A 104 11.80 25.01 14.59
N ALA A 105 11.51 26.20 15.12
CA ALA A 105 12.53 27.19 15.39
C ALA A 105 13.67 26.54 16.20
N PRO A 106 14.94 26.66 15.79
CA PRO A 106 16.05 26.48 16.70
C PRO A 106 16.08 27.74 17.59
N GLU A 107 15.55 27.61 18.80
CA GLU A 107 16.02 28.41 19.93
C GLU A 107 17.35 27.79 20.41
N GLU A 108 18.26 28.64 20.91
CA GLU A 108 19.64 28.38 21.42
C GLU A 108 20.73 28.38 20.31
N VAL A 109 21.75 29.26 20.29
CA VAL A 109 22.52 29.98 21.34
C VAL A 109 22.98 31.36 20.84
#